data_AF-A0A822F9Z2-F1
#
_entry.id   AF-A0A822F9Z2-F1
#
_cell.length_a   1.000
_cell.length_b   1.000
_cell.length_c   1.000
_cell.angle_alpha   90.00
_cell.angle_beta   90.00
_cell.angle_gamma   90.00
#
_symmetry.space_group_name_H-M   'P 1'
#
loop_
_entity.id
_entity.type
_entity.pdbx_description
1 polymer ?
#
loop_
_entity_poly.entity_id
_entity_poly.type
_entity_poly.pdbx_seq_one_letter_code
_entity_poly.pdbx_strand_id
1 'polypeptide(L)'
;KYTITFIVLVQWFISITFNLPILIDGRIKFEVNYRICQVSMQDLYGFLYLSIWIYFFPLIIIIGIYTRLLIYIKQNPYRLIIHQNIFKRQRQKYEFHIFRHIIILIIILIIMQFPNLLVFFLLFT
;
A
#
# COMPACT_ATOMS: atom_id res chain seq x y z
N LYS A 1 -12.07 14.49 -13.86
CA LYS A 1 -10.89 14.02 -14.63
C LYS A 1 -9.60 14.64 -14.08
N TYR A 2 -9.48 15.97 -14.01
CA TYR A 2 -8.31 16.67 -13.48
C TYR A 2 -7.88 16.26 -12.06
N THR A 3 -8.83 15.94 -11.19
CA THR A 3 -8.56 15.54 -9.80
C THR A 3 -7.74 14.26 -9.69
N ILE A 4 -8.01 13.26 -10.56
CA ILE A 4 -7.28 11.98 -10.53
C ILE A 4 -5.85 12.18 -11.04
N THR A 5 -5.69 12.91 -12.15
CA THR A 5 -4.38 13.23 -12.71
C THR A 5 -3.51 14.00 -11.72
N PHE A 6 -4.10 14.95 -10.99
CA PHE A 6 -3.41 15.70 -9.94
C PHE A 6 -2.97 14.79 -8.79
N ILE A 7 -3.84 13.89 -8.30
CA ILE A 7 -3.49 12.93 -7.25
C ILE A 7 -2.34 12.03 -7.69
N VAL A 8 -2.37 11.55 -8.93
CA VAL A 8 -1.29 10.74 -9.49
C VAL A 8 0.01 11.54 -9.52
N LEU A 9 0.02 12.76 -10.03
CA LEU A 9 1.23 13.60 -10.07
C LEU A 9 1.81 13.86 -8.66
N VAL A 10 0.96 14.14 -7.69
CA VAL A 10 1.37 14.32 -6.29
C VAL A 10 1.96 13.02 -5.72
N GLN A 11 1.35 11.87 -5.99
CA GLN A 11 1.87 10.56 -5.57
C GLN A 11 3.25 10.28 -6.18
N TRP A 12 3.43 10.58 -7.47
CA TRP A 12 4.73 10.44 -8.14
C TRP A 12 5.79 11.34 -7.50
N PHE A 13 5.45 12.59 -7.25
CA PHE A 13 6.37 13.54 -6.63
C PHE A 13 6.78 13.09 -5.22
N ILE A 14 5.82 12.67 -4.40
CA ILE A 14 6.09 12.11 -3.06
C ILE A 14 6.99 10.88 -3.17
N SER A 15 6.70 9.95 -4.10
CA SER A 15 7.46 8.72 -4.26
C SER A 15 8.93 8.99 -4.67
N ILE A 16 9.17 9.96 -5.54
CA ILE A 16 10.54 10.37 -5.91
C ILE A 16 11.25 11.01 -4.71
N THR A 17 10.59 11.95 -4.05
CA THR A 17 11.17 12.70 -2.91
C THR A 17 11.48 11.78 -1.73
N PHE A 18 10.66 10.75 -1.52
CA PHE A 18 10.82 9.79 -0.43
C PHE A 18 11.99 8.81 -0.63
N ASN A 19 12.30 8.46 -1.89
CA ASN A 19 13.43 7.58 -2.22
C ASN A 19 14.75 8.33 -2.41
N LEU A 20 14.70 9.65 -2.65
CA LEU A 20 15.87 10.51 -2.85
C LEU A 20 16.93 10.40 -1.73
N PRO A 21 16.57 10.38 -0.43
CA PRO A 21 17.52 10.30 0.66
C PRO A 21 18.37 9.02 0.62
N ILE A 22 17.81 7.91 0.17
CA ILE A 22 18.55 6.63 0.03
C ILE A 22 19.63 6.76 -1.03
N LEU A 23 19.35 7.48 -2.12
CA LEU A 23 20.30 7.71 -3.21
C LEU A 23 21.40 8.69 -2.80
N ILE A 24 21.05 9.73 -2.03
CA ILE A 24 21.95 10.85 -1.72
C ILE A 24 22.81 10.59 -0.48
N ASP A 25 22.28 9.93 0.55
CA ASP A 25 23.01 9.64 1.81
C ASP A 25 24.20 8.68 1.63
N GLY A 26 24.46 8.17 0.41
CA GLY A 26 25.58 7.26 0.16
C GLY A 26 25.42 5.90 0.85
N ARG A 27 24.18 5.50 1.16
CA ARG A 27 23.87 4.19 1.75
C ARG A 27 24.20 3.03 0.81
N ILE A 28 24.31 3.31 -0.48
CA ILE A 28 24.83 2.40 -1.50
C ILE A 28 26.35 2.54 -1.54
N LYS A 29 27.06 1.59 -0.94
CA LYS A 29 28.53 1.51 -1.02
C LYS A 29 28.91 0.57 -2.16
N PHE A 30 29.79 1.05 -3.04
CA PHE A 30 30.41 0.20 -4.05
C PHE A 30 31.62 -0.48 -3.45
N GLU A 31 31.58 -1.80 -3.32
CA GLU A 31 32.72 -2.57 -2.86
C GLU A 31 33.59 -2.97 -4.05
N VAL A 32 34.74 -2.30 -4.18
CA VAL A 32 35.64 -2.42 -5.34
C VAL A 32 36.20 -3.85 -5.49
N ASN A 33 36.43 -4.53 -4.37
CA ASN A 33 37.03 -5.88 -4.36
C ASN A 33 36.11 -6.94 -4.98
N TYR A 34 34.80 -6.82 -4.77
CA TYR A 34 33.82 -7.76 -5.31
C TYR A 34 33.05 -7.18 -6.51
N ARG A 35 33.22 -5.88 -6.81
CA ARG A 35 32.43 -5.10 -7.78
C ARG A 35 30.92 -5.21 -7.53
N ILE A 36 30.54 -5.17 -6.26
CA ILE A 36 29.15 -5.28 -5.82
C ILE A 36 28.69 -3.93 -5.25
N CYS A 37 27.49 -3.50 -5.64
CA CYS A 37 26.77 -2.42 -4.96
C CYS A 37 26.01 -3.02 -3.79
N GLN A 38 26.35 -2.62 -2.57
CA GLN A 38 25.62 -3.05 -1.37
C GLN A 38 24.94 -1.84 -0.73
N VAL A 39 23.68 -2.05 -0.34
CA VAL A 39 23.00 -1.11 0.55
C VAL A 39 23.41 -1.48 1.98
N SER A 40 24.02 -0.54 2.70
CA SER A 40 24.38 -0.75 4.10
C SER A 40 23.11 -1.01 4.92
N MET A 41 22.96 -2.24 5.40
CA MET A 41 21.84 -2.66 6.27
C MET A 41 21.95 -2.10 7.71
N GLN A 42 22.98 -1.31 8.02
CA GLN A 42 23.22 -0.78 9.35
C GLN A 42 22.14 0.24 9.80
N ASP A 43 21.42 0.85 8.86
CA ASP A 43 20.35 1.81 9.17
C ASP A 43 18.99 1.12 9.32
N LEU A 44 18.83 0.42 10.44
CA LEU A 44 17.57 -0.20 10.90
C LEU A 44 16.36 0.73 10.81
N TYR A 45 16.57 1.98 11.21
CA TYR A 45 15.54 3.01 11.21
C TYR A 45 15.08 3.34 9.79
N GLY A 46 15.99 3.36 8.81
CA GLY A 46 15.65 3.61 7.42
C GLY A 46 14.76 2.52 6.84
N PHE A 47 15.12 1.25 7.05
CA PHE A 47 14.37 0.12 6.50
C PHE A 47 12.99 -0.03 7.14
N LEU A 48 12.89 0.13 8.47
CA LEU A 48 11.61 0.13 9.18
C LEU A 48 10.72 1.31 8.75
N TYR A 49 11.31 2.50 8.62
CA TYR A 49 10.61 3.69 8.16
C TYR A 49 10.01 3.47 6.75
N LEU A 50 10.80 2.95 5.80
CA LEU A 50 10.31 2.65 4.45
C LEU A 50 9.20 1.59 4.46
N SER A 51 9.38 0.51 5.23
CA SER A 51 8.39 -0.56 5.35
C SER A 51 7.04 -0.03 5.87
N ILE A 52 7.08 0.81 6.92
CA ILE A 52 5.87 1.37 7.54
C ILE A 52 5.15 2.34 6.58
N TRP A 53 5.89 3.27 5.98
CA TRP A 53 5.29 4.35 5.17
C TRP A 53 4.86 3.89 3.78
N ILE A 54 5.61 2.98 3.15
CA ILE A 54 5.30 2.51 1.78
C ILE A 54 4.28 1.37 1.80
N TYR A 55 4.28 0.52 2.84
CA TYR A 55 3.43 -0.67 2.86
C TYR A 55 2.31 -0.58 3.90
N PHE A 56 2.63 -0.40 5.18
CA PHE A 56 1.62 -0.48 6.23
C PHE A 56 0.63 0.69 6.21
N PHE A 57 1.12 1.92 6.01
CA PHE A 57 0.28 3.11 5.98
C PHE A 57 -0.80 3.06 4.87
N PRO A 58 -0.46 2.81 3.59
CA PRO A 58 -1.48 2.70 2.55
C PRO A 58 -2.40 1.50 2.76
N LEU A 59 -1.91 0.37 3.28
CA LEU A 59 -2.75 -0.78 3.63
C LEU A 59 -3.82 -0.41 4.67
N ILE A 60 -3.44 0.28 5.74
CA ILE A 60 -4.37 0.72 6.80
C ILE A 60 -5.41 1.68 6.23
N ILE A 61 -5.01 2.63 5.37
CA ILE A 61 -5.93 3.56 4.72
C ILE A 61 -6.93 2.83 3.84
N ILE A 62 -6.47 1.89 3.01
CA ILE A 62 -7.35 1.07 2.15
C ILE A 62 -8.36 0.33 3.03
N ILE A 63 -7.91 -0.41 4.03
CA ILE A 63 -8.79 -1.16 4.94
C ILE A 63 -9.79 -0.21 5.64
N GLY A 64 -9.35 0.95 6.10
CA GLY A 64 -10.20 1.96 6.75
C GLY A 64 -11.29 2.52 5.84
N ILE A 65 -10.96 2.84 4.59
CA ILE A 65 -11.93 3.32 3.60
C ILE A 65 -12.97 2.24 3.31
N TYR A 66 -12.53 1.00 3.09
CA TYR A 66 -13.44 -0.10 2.76
C TYR A 66 -14.33 -0.52 3.92
N THR A 67 -13.82 -0.56 5.15
CA THR A 67 -14.62 -0.84 6.34
C THR A 67 -15.67 0.26 6.57
N ARG A 68 -15.31 1.54 6.43
CA ARG A 68 -16.29 2.65 6.49
C ARG A 68 -17.35 2.55 5.40
N LEU A 69 -16.96 2.20 4.17
CA LEU A 69 -17.89 2.01 3.06
C LEU A 69 -18.90 0.89 3.35
N LEU A 70 -18.43 -0.24 3.89
CA LEU A 70 -19.29 -1.36 4.30
C LEU A 70 -20.25 -0.97 5.43
N ILE A 71 -19.77 -0.23 6.44
CA ILE A 71 -20.61 0.27 7.54
C ILE A 71 -21.69 1.22 7.00
N TYR A 72 -21.33 2.13 6.10
CA TYR A 72 -22.26 3.06 5.47
C TYR A 72 -23.36 2.34 4.69
N ILE A 73 -23.01 1.32 3.91
CA ILE A 73 -23.96 0.49 3.17
C ILE A 73 -24.89 -0.27 4.13
N LYS A 74 -24.36 -0.79 5.24
CA LYS A 74 -25.13 -1.54 6.24
C LYS A 74 -26.11 -0.65 7.02
N GLN A 75 -25.74 0.61 7.29
CA GLN A 75 -26.55 1.54 8.09
C GLN A 75 -27.70 2.22 7.32
N ASN A 76 -27.70 2.20 5.98
CA ASN A 76 -28.72 2.85 5.16
C ASN A 76 -29.62 1.86 4.35
N PRO A 77 -30.29 0.86 4.98
CA PRO A 77 -31.14 -0.05 4.23
C PRO A 77 -32.46 0.61 3.76
N TYR A 78 -32.95 1.65 4.44
CA TYR A 78 -34.31 2.17 4.28
C TYR A 78 -34.52 3.27 3.21
N ARG A 79 -33.50 4.04 2.83
CA ARG A 79 -33.64 5.14 1.84
C ARG A 79 -33.55 4.70 0.36
N LEU A 80 -33.28 3.42 0.09
CA LEU A 80 -32.98 2.91 -1.26
C LEU A 80 -34.01 1.88 -1.78
N ILE A 81 -35.10 1.63 -1.05
CA ILE A 81 -36.00 0.48 -1.28
C ILE A 81 -36.94 0.71 -2.48
N ILE A 82 -37.22 1.96 -2.88
CA ILE A 82 -38.36 2.24 -3.76
C ILE A 82 -38.00 2.32 -5.27
N HIS A 83 -36.72 2.40 -5.66
CA HIS A 83 -36.37 2.60 -7.09
C HIS A 83 -35.21 1.77 -7.68
N GLN A 84 -34.54 0.87 -6.93
CA GLN A 84 -33.23 0.36 -7.37
C GLN A 84 -33.00 -1.17 -7.32
N ASN A 85 -34.01 -2.02 -7.13
CA ASN A 85 -33.78 -3.46 -6.85
C ASN A 85 -32.96 -4.22 -7.93
N ILE A 86 -32.98 -3.79 -9.20
CA ILE A 86 -32.18 -4.41 -10.28
C ILE A 86 -30.75 -3.82 -10.33
N PHE A 87 -30.61 -2.49 -10.27
CA PHE A 87 -29.30 -1.82 -10.25
C PHE A 87 -28.50 -2.08 -8.97
N LYS A 88 -29.18 -2.28 -7.83
CA LYS A 88 -28.57 -2.59 -6.54
C LYS A 88 -27.86 -3.95 -6.59
N ARG A 89 -28.45 -4.95 -7.25
CA ARG A 89 -27.86 -6.30 -7.40
C ARG A 89 -26.62 -6.28 -8.30
N GLN A 90 -26.60 -5.47 -9.35
CA GLN A 90 -25.43 -5.29 -10.22
C GLN A 90 -24.32 -4.48 -9.55
N ARG A 91 -24.67 -3.38 -8.87
CA ARG A 91 -23.71 -2.54 -8.12
C ARG A 91 -23.06 -3.31 -6.98
N GLN A 92 -23.83 -4.11 -6.26
CA GLN A 92 -23.34 -4.96 -5.16
C GLN A 92 -22.42 -6.08 -5.66
N LYS A 93 -22.69 -6.65 -6.85
CA LYS A 93 -21.76 -7.59 -7.52
C LYS A 93 -20.45 -6.91 -7.93
N TYR A 94 -20.52 -5.70 -8.48
CA TYR A 94 -19.33 -4.92 -8.85
C TYR A 94 -18.49 -4.52 -7.63
N GLU A 95 -19.14 -4.08 -6.55
CA GLU A 95 -18.49 -3.76 -5.28
C GLU A 95 -17.85 -4.99 -4.64
N PHE A 96 -18.50 -6.16 -4.68
CA PHE A 96 -17.91 -7.42 -4.20
C PHE A 96 -16.73 -7.88 -5.06
N HIS A 97 -16.80 -7.67 -6.37
CA HIS A 97 -15.70 -7.97 -7.28
C HIS A 97 -14.48 -7.08 -6.99
N ILE A 98 -14.68 -5.78 -6.79
CA ILE A 98 -13.63 -4.84 -6.37
C ILE A 98 -13.06 -5.25 -5.01
N PHE A 99 -13.91 -5.57 -4.05
CA PHE A 99 -13.49 -6.00 -2.72
C PHE A 99 -12.60 -7.26 -2.77
N ARG A 100 -12.97 -8.24 -3.59
CA ARG A 100 -12.16 -9.42 -3.85
C ARG A 100 -10.79 -9.07 -4.44
N HIS A 101 -10.74 -8.17 -5.42
CA HIS A 101 -9.47 -7.74 -6.02
C HIS A 101 -8.55 -7.06 -4.99
N ILE A 102 -9.14 -6.29 -4.08
CA ILE A 102 -8.39 -5.58 -3.04
C ILE A 102 -7.89 -6.52 -1.96
N ILE A 103 -8.70 -7.50 -1.56
CA ILE A 103 -8.22 -8.57 -0.68
C ILE A 103 -7.07 -9.32 -1.32
N ILE A 104 -7.18 -9.68 -2.59
CA ILE A 104 -6.10 -10.37 -3.32
C ILE A 104 -4.84 -9.49 -3.34
N LEU A 105 -4.98 -8.19 -3.64
CA LEU A 105 -3.86 -7.24 -3.65
C LEU A 105 -3.22 -7.10 -2.25
N ILE A 106 -4.01 -7.05 -1.19
CA ILE A 106 -3.54 -7.03 0.20
C ILE A 106 -2.76 -8.31 0.51
N ILE A 107 -3.30 -9.48 0.15
CA ILE A 107 -2.64 -10.77 0.38
C ILE A 107 -1.30 -10.83 -0.36
N ILE A 108 -1.27 -10.42 -1.63
CA ILE A 108 -0.03 -10.38 -2.43
C ILE A 108 0.99 -9.45 -1.78
N LEU A 109 0.58 -8.25 -1.37
CA LEU A 109 1.47 -7.29 -0.70
C LEU A 109 2.04 -7.84 0.61
N ILE A 110 1.22 -8.53 1.41
CA ILE A 110 1.68 -9.18 2.64
C ILE A 110 2.69 -10.29 2.32
N ILE A 111 2.40 -11.15 1.35
CA ILE A 111 3.30 -12.24 0.93
C ILE A 111 4.62 -11.70 0.42
N MET A 112 4.62 -10.60 -0.36
CA MET A 112 5.86 -10.00 -0.86
C MET A 112 6.68 -9.32 0.25
N GLN A 113 6.04 -8.76 1.28
CA GLN A 113 6.73 -8.08 2.39
C GLN A 113 7.19 -9.04 3.48
N PHE A 114 6.57 -10.21 3.61
CA PHE A 114 6.88 -11.20 4.63
C PHE A 114 8.35 -11.67 4.61
N PRO A 115 8.97 -12.01 3.46
CA PRO A 115 10.39 -12.38 3.41
C PRO A 115 11.31 -11.27 3.91
N ASN A 116 11.01 -10.01 3.56
CA ASN A 116 11.80 -8.86 3.98
C ASN A 116 11.75 -8.67 5.50
N LEU A 117 10.57 -8.84 6.11
CA LEU A 117 10.38 -8.79 7.56
C LEU A 117 11.05 -9.97 8.27
N LEU A 118 11.03 -11.16 7.66
CA LEU A 118 11.62 -12.37 8.23
C LEU A 118 13.15 -12.29 8.22
N VAL A 119 13.76 -11.87 7.11
CA VAL A 119 15.20 -11.60 7.02
C VAL A 119 15.60 -10.50 8.01
N PHE A 120 14.80 -9.45 8.13
CA PHE A 120 15.01 -8.41 9.13
C PHE A 120 15.01 -8.97 10.56
N PHE A 121 14.05 -9.84 10.89
CA PHE A 121 13.96 -10.46 12.21
C PHE A 121 15.18 -11.37 12.49
N LEU A 122 15.55 -12.21 11.53
CA LEU A 122 16.69 -13.13 11.64
C LEU A 122 18.05 -12.45 11.74
N LEU A 123 18.22 -11.28 11.12
CA LEU A 123 19.46 -10.49 11.24
C LEU A 123 19.62 -9.84 12.62
N PHE A 124 18.56 -9.81 13.44
CA PHE A 124 18.51 -9.06 14.70
C PHE A 124 18.26 -9.92 15.95
N THR A 125 17.82 -11.16 15.81
CA THR A 125 17.90 -12.22 16.84
C THR A 125 19.24 -12.94 16.78
#